data_AF-A0A926YHJ4-F1
#
_entry.id   AF-A0A926YHJ4-F1
#
_cell.length_a   1.000
_cell.length_b   1.000
_cell.length_c   1.000
_cell.angle_alpha   90.00
_cell.angle_beta   90.00
_cell.angle_gamma   90.00
#
_symmetry.space_group_name_H-M   'P 1'
#
loop_
_entity.id
_entity.type
_entity.pdbx_description
1 polymer ?
#
loop_
_entity_poly.entity_id
_entity_poly.type
_entity_poly.pdbx_seq_one_letter_code
_entity_poly.pdbx_strand_id
1 'polypeptide(L)'
;MKTLHCHQSQLSQATDQTLRSQARAADRQATAHFFPGCHLARSTSKRSQQGIQALGLLLAALCTQGVLLLPGLAHPSNNALQAAYRAAIQDAAFVELEEDVNTLIPITPDNPLLVWNSTKTHVLVVTWKSQSVYERYLKPNTQSSKREDQLLWVTVAPQVQAFCQRYLQQHPQATEADLTLRLKQYLGLNPSWEYDRFVELWVSPHDLFRPCVNPDITQRYCPLNFVGVPPKVTGHTPGAGIQDYQSFYQTLYFRSIRAALQPWTGLGYTYDWGSPISHVGASEFILVPGATYAVKQATPTLQYC
;
A
#
# COMPACT_ATOMS: atom_id res chain seq x y z
N MET A 1 34.76 -8.18 -34.26
CA MET A 1 34.37 -6.99 -33.45
C MET A 1 33.63 -5.88 -34.22
N LYS A 2 33.56 -5.89 -35.57
CA LYS A 2 32.80 -4.88 -36.34
C LYS A 2 31.36 -5.29 -36.73
N THR A 3 30.98 -6.55 -36.57
CA THR A 3 29.65 -7.08 -36.97
C THR A 3 28.59 -7.00 -35.87
N LEU A 4 28.96 -6.91 -34.58
CA LEU A 4 27.98 -6.75 -33.49
C LEU A 4 27.41 -5.33 -33.37
N HIS A 5 28.19 -4.30 -33.73
CA HIS A 5 27.72 -2.90 -33.66
C HIS A 5 26.69 -2.53 -34.73
N CYS A 6 26.71 -3.21 -35.89
CA CYS A 6 25.72 -2.95 -36.94
C CYS A 6 24.32 -3.45 -36.53
N HIS A 7 24.26 -4.59 -35.84
CA HIS A 7 22.99 -5.22 -35.45
C HIS A 7 22.29 -4.45 -34.30
N GLN A 8 23.05 -3.84 -33.40
CA GLN A 8 22.53 -3.06 -32.28
C GLN A 8 22.01 -1.68 -32.71
N SER A 9 22.64 -1.07 -33.72
CA SER A 9 22.19 0.19 -34.33
C SER A 9 20.85 0.04 -35.06
N GLN A 10 20.66 -1.05 -35.81
CA GLN A 10 19.41 -1.29 -36.55
C GLN A 10 18.22 -1.61 -35.63
N LEU A 11 18.45 -2.31 -34.52
CA LEU A 11 17.40 -2.57 -33.51
C LEU A 11 16.95 -1.28 -32.78
N SER A 12 17.89 -0.36 -32.52
CA SER A 12 17.59 0.93 -31.89
C SER A 12 16.73 1.83 -32.79
N GLN A 13 17.05 1.88 -34.09
CA GLN A 13 16.29 2.68 -35.06
C GLN A 13 14.88 2.14 -35.33
N ALA A 14 14.71 0.81 -35.35
CA ALA A 14 13.39 0.19 -35.50
C ALA A 14 12.47 0.44 -34.29
N THR A 15 13.06 0.54 -33.08
CA THR A 15 12.33 0.82 -31.85
C THR A 15 11.89 2.29 -31.77
N ASP A 16 12.73 3.24 -32.19
CA ASP A 16 12.39 4.68 -32.23
C ASP A 16 11.31 5.00 -33.27
N GLN A 17 11.31 4.34 -34.45
CA GLN A 17 10.25 4.52 -35.46
C GLN A 17 8.88 4.00 -34.99
N THR A 18 8.86 2.92 -34.21
CA THR A 18 7.63 2.33 -33.66
C THR A 18 7.03 3.20 -32.54
N LEU A 19 7.87 3.82 -31.71
CA LEU A 19 7.44 4.75 -30.67
C LEU A 19 6.90 6.06 -31.26
N ARG A 20 7.50 6.59 -32.33
CA ARG A 20 7.03 7.80 -33.01
C ARG A 20 5.71 7.60 -33.75
N SER A 21 5.43 6.41 -34.28
CA SER A 21 4.14 6.12 -34.93
C SER A 21 3.01 5.97 -33.93
N GLN A 22 3.27 5.39 -32.75
CA GLN A 22 2.31 5.27 -31.65
C GLN A 22 2.01 6.63 -31.00
N ALA A 23 3.01 7.50 -30.84
CA ALA A 23 2.79 8.86 -30.33
C ALA A 23 1.92 9.71 -31.28
N ARG A 24 2.08 9.57 -32.60
CA ARG A 24 1.23 10.26 -33.59
C ARG A 24 -0.20 9.73 -33.66
N ALA A 25 -0.43 8.47 -33.25
CA ALA A 25 -1.78 7.89 -33.20
C ALA A 25 -2.57 8.39 -31.97
N ALA A 26 -1.90 8.54 -30.83
CA ALA A 26 -2.51 9.07 -29.60
C ALA A 26 -2.93 10.55 -29.74
N ASP A 27 -2.13 11.37 -30.43
CA ASP A 27 -2.39 12.81 -30.62
C ASP A 27 -3.58 13.08 -31.57
N ARG A 28 -3.88 12.14 -32.48
CA ARG A 28 -5.07 12.19 -33.36
C ARG A 28 -6.37 11.78 -32.66
N GLN A 29 -6.31 11.04 -31.55
CA GLN A 29 -7.49 10.65 -30.78
C GLN A 29 -7.90 11.71 -29.75
N ALA A 30 -6.99 12.61 -29.35
CA ALA A 30 -7.26 13.66 -28.37
C ALA A 30 -7.95 14.91 -28.94
N THR A 31 -8.03 15.07 -30.27
CA THR A 31 -8.54 16.30 -30.93
C THR A 31 -9.97 16.21 -31.46
N ALA A 32 -10.73 15.14 -31.15
CA ALA A 32 -12.05 14.89 -31.76
C ALA A 32 -13.29 15.11 -30.87
N HIS A 33 -13.16 15.63 -29.65
CA HIS A 33 -14.31 15.88 -28.78
C HIS A 33 -14.32 17.32 -28.21
N PHE A 34 -14.71 18.27 -29.05
CA PHE A 34 -15.13 19.61 -28.65
C PHE A 34 -16.46 19.95 -29.36
N PHE A 35 -17.51 20.15 -28.55
CA PHE A 35 -18.86 20.73 -28.73
C PHE A 35 -19.32 21.29 -30.11
N PRO A 36 -20.62 21.21 -30.47
CA PRO A 36 -21.64 22.06 -29.81
C PRO A 36 -23.11 21.54 -29.79
N GLY A 37 -23.98 22.20 -29.01
CA GLY A 37 -25.42 22.20 -29.31
C GLY A 37 -26.38 22.41 -28.13
N CYS A 38 -27.01 23.59 -28.08
CA CYS A 38 -28.12 23.98 -27.21
C CYS A 38 -29.38 23.11 -27.37
N HIS A 39 -30.22 23.02 -26.32
CA HIS A 39 -31.63 23.44 -26.39
C HIS A 39 -32.29 23.49 -24.99
N LEU A 40 -32.80 24.68 -24.64
CA LEU A 40 -33.78 24.92 -23.59
C LEU A 40 -35.15 24.37 -23.99
N ALA A 41 -35.84 23.67 -23.08
CA ALA A 41 -37.29 23.50 -23.12
C ALA A 41 -37.88 23.58 -21.71
N ARG A 42 -38.51 24.72 -21.43
CA ARG A 42 -39.46 24.93 -20.33
C ARG A 42 -40.73 24.12 -20.65
N SER A 43 -41.21 23.33 -19.69
CA SER A 43 -42.60 22.88 -19.68
C SER A 43 -43.22 23.19 -18.32
N THR A 44 -44.13 24.15 -18.34
CA THR A 44 -45.09 24.45 -17.28
C THR A 44 -46.34 23.63 -17.54
N SER A 45 -46.83 22.88 -16.55
CA SER A 45 -48.23 22.42 -16.54
C SER A 45 -48.78 22.40 -15.12
N LYS A 46 -50.08 22.73 -15.05
CA LYS A 46 -50.84 23.23 -13.92
C LYS A 46 -51.43 22.10 -13.06
N ARG A 47 -51.37 22.32 -11.75
CA ARG A 47 -52.43 22.21 -10.74
C ARG A 47 -53.71 21.43 -11.14
N SER A 48 -54.00 20.36 -10.42
CA SER A 48 -55.36 20.02 -10.00
C SER A 48 -55.36 19.41 -8.59
N GLN A 49 -55.87 20.18 -7.62
CA GLN A 49 -56.26 19.70 -6.30
C GLN A 49 -57.71 19.23 -6.39
N GLN A 50 -57.95 17.96 -6.10
CA GLN A 50 -59.20 17.35 -5.65
C GLN A 50 -58.71 16.24 -4.69
N GLY A 51 -59.21 16.02 -3.49
CA GLY A 51 -60.52 16.24 -2.90
C GLY A 51 -60.69 15.05 -1.95
N ILE A 52 -60.83 15.35 -0.66
CA ILE A 52 -60.96 14.45 0.49
C ILE A 52 -62.00 13.36 0.23
N GLN A 53 -61.76 12.09 0.61
CA GLN A 53 -62.68 11.25 1.41
C GLN A 53 -61.92 10.09 2.07
N ALA A 54 -61.97 10.06 3.41
CA ALA A 54 -61.58 8.93 4.24
C ALA A 54 -62.72 7.91 4.25
N LEU A 55 -62.42 6.64 3.97
CA LEU A 55 -63.30 5.52 4.27
C LEU A 55 -62.46 4.40 4.87
N GLY A 56 -62.67 4.16 6.16
CA GLY A 56 -62.09 3.03 6.86
C GLY A 56 -62.72 1.73 6.39
N LEU A 57 -61.90 0.71 6.21
CA LEU A 57 -62.33 -0.68 6.14
C LEU A 57 -61.21 -1.55 6.72
N LEU A 58 -61.55 -2.22 7.82
CA LEU A 58 -60.79 -3.31 8.41
C LEU A 58 -60.48 -4.36 7.35
N LEU A 59 -59.19 -4.70 7.18
CA LEU A 59 -58.77 -5.92 6.52
C LEU A 59 -57.76 -6.65 7.40
N ALA A 60 -58.08 -7.91 7.58
CA ALA A 60 -57.52 -8.87 8.51
C ALA A 60 -55.99 -8.97 8.47
N ALA A 61 -55.44 -9.22 9.66
CA ALA A 61 -54.07 -9.65 9.87
C ALA A 61 -53.76 -10.92 9.05
N LEU A 62 -52.93 -10.76 8.03
CA LEU A 62 -52.09 -11.83 7.49
C LEU A 62 -50.68 -11.55 7.97
N CYS A 63 -50.34 -12.12 9.13
CA CYS A 63 -48.95 -12.32 9.55
C CYS A 63 -48.29 -13.33 8.60
N THR A 64 -47.98 -12.92 7.38
CA THR A 64 -46.90 -13.56 6.65
C THR A 64 -45.63 -13.13 7.35
N GLN A 65 -44.99 -14.05 8.07
CA GLN A 65 -43.62 -13.90 8.52
C GLN A 65 -42.75 -13.69 7.28
N GLY A 66 -42.59 -12.42 6.88
CA GLY A 66 -41.49 -11.99 6.05
C GLY A 66 -40.24 -12.23 6.87
N VAL A 67 -39.62 -13.39 6.70
CA VAL A 67 -38.22 -13.56 7.03
C VAL A 67 -37.49 -12.58 6.12
N LEU A 68 -37.25 -11.38 6.65
CA LEU A 68 -36.21 -10.49 6.15
C LEU A 68 -34.91 -11.26 6.33
N LEU A 69 -34.57 -12.07 5.32
CA LEU A 69 -33.19 -12.46 5.04
C LEU A 69 -32.48 -11.14 4.79
N LEU A 70 -31.96 -10.53 5.86
CA LEU A 70 -30.88 -9.57 5.76
C LEU A 70 -29.85 -10.24 4.86
N PRO A 71 -29.53 -9.69 3.68
CA PRO A 71 -28.45 -10.23 2.89
C PRO A 71 -27.23 -10.20 3.81
N GLY A 72 -26.77 -11.38 4.24
CA GLY A 72 -25.48 -11.48 4.90
C GLY A 72 -24.50 -10.76 3.98
N LEU A 73 -23.77 -9.80 4.52
CA LEU A 73 -22.74 -9.08 3.78
C LEU A 73 -21.79 -10.14 3.22
N ALA A 74 -21.98 -10.50 1.95
CA ALA A 74 -21.18 -11.52 1.32
C ALA A 74 -19.76 -10.98 1.24
N HIS A 75 -18.79 -11.77 1.72
CA HIS A 75 -17.38 -11.42 1.57
C HIS A 75 -17.08 -11.16 0.09
N PRO A 76 -16.35 -10.08 -0.23
CA PRO A 76 -15.99 -9.79 -1.61
C PRO A 76 -15.24 -10.99 -2.22
N SER A 77 -15.62 -11.37 -3.43
CA SER A 77 -14.96 -12.47 -4.13
C SER A 77 -13.47 -12.17 -4.34
N ASN A 78 -12.64 -13.21 -4.47
CA ASN A 78 -11.21 -13.06 -4.77
C ASN A 78 -10.95 -12.22 -6.03
N ASN A 79 -11.82 -12.32 -7.05
CA ASN A 79 -11.70 -11.52 -8.26
C ASN A 79 -11.94 -10.03 -7.99
N ALA A 80 -12.92 -9.70 -7.15
CA ALA A 80 -13.20 -8.32 -6.75
C ALA A 80 -12.05 -7.74 -5.92
N LEU A 81 -11.50 -8.52 -4.98
CA LEU A 81 -10.32 -8.12 -4.18
C LEU A 81 -9.10 -7.88 -5.07
N GLN A 82 -8.84 -8.77 -6.03
CA GLN A 82 -7.74 -8.59 -6.98
C GLN A 82 -7.94 -7.39 -7.90
N ALA A 83 -9.18 -7.09 -8.28
CA ALA A 83 -9.48 -5.88 -9.05
C ALA A 83 -9.21 -4.60 -8.22
N ALA A 84 -9.66 -4.57 -6.96
CA ALA A 84 -9.40 -3.46 -6.05
C ALA A 84 -7.89 -3.27 -5.81
N TYR A 85 -7.15 -4.35 -5.60
CA TYR A 85 -5.70 -4.29 -5.42
C TYR A 85 -4.96 -3.76 -6.66
N ARG A 86 -5.38 -4.15 -7.88
CA ARG A 86 -4.83 -3.59 -9.11
C ARG A 86 -5.16 -2.11 -9.28
N ALA A 87 -6.37 -1.68 -8.90
CA ALA A 87 -6.75 -0.27 -8.91
C ALA A 87 -5.86 0.53 -7.96
N ALA A 88 -5.60 0.01 -6.75
CA ALA A 88 -4.68 0.63 -5.80
C ALA A 88 -3.25 0.78 -6.33
N ILE A 89 -2.75 -0.21 -7.10
CA ILE A 89 -1.42 -0.09 -7.75
C ILE A 89 -1.41 1.02 -8.80
N GLN A 90 -2.50 1.18 -9.56
CA GLN A 90 -2.61 2.23 -10.57
C GLN A 90 -2.71 3.61 -9.93
N ASP A 91 -3.45 3.71 -8.82
CA ASP A 91 -3.63 4.92 -8.05
C ASP A 91 -2.32 5.37 -7.40
N ALA A 92 -1.66 4.48 -6.66
CA ALA A 92 -0.36 4.73 -6.02
C ALA A 92 0.79 5.07 -7.00
N ALA A 93 0.58 4.91 -8.32
CA ALA A 93 1.55 5.31 -9.34
C ALA A 93 1.68 6.85 -9.47
N PHE A 94 0.67 7.60 -9.02
CA PHE A 94 0.62 9.05 -9.13
C PHE A 94 0.37 9.64 -7.76
N VAL A 95 1.30 10.47 -7.29
CA VAL A 95 1.10 11.16 -6.00
C VAL A 95 0.17 12.35 -6.19
N GLU A 96 -0.95 12.34 -5.48
CA GLU A 96 -1.86 13.47 -5.40
C GLU A 96 -1.45 14.44 -4.28
N LEU A 97 -1.76 15.73 -4.42
CA LEU A 97 -1.39 16.74 -3.42
C LEU A 97 -2.01 16.47 -2.03
N GLU A 98 -3.13 15.74 -2.01
CA GLU A 98 -3.85 15.35 -0.79
C GLU A 98 -3.15 14.19 -0.04
N GLU A 99 -2.15 13.56 -0.66
CA GLU A 99 -1.37 12.46 -0.10
C GLU A 99 -0.08 12.93 0.61
N ASP A 100 0.23 14.23 0.59
CA ASP A 100 1.32 14.81 1.38
C ASP A 100 0.97 14.77 2.87
N VAL A 101 1.45 13.71 3.54
CA VAL A 101 1.17 13.45 4.94
C VAL A 101 2.29 13.89 5.87
N ASN A 102 1.92 14.52 6.98
CA ASN A 102 2.83 14.85 8.10
C ASN A 102 2.65 13.93 9.33
N THR A 103 2.03 12.77 9.10
CA THR A 103 1.61 11.80 10.12
C THR A 103 2.55 10.61 10.25
N LEU A 104 3.64 10.55 9.47
CA LEU A 104 4.59 9.45 9.56
C LEU A 104 5.20 9.39 10.97
N ILE A 105 5.40 8.17 11.46
CA ILE A 105 6.08 7.92 12.73
C ILE A 105 7.57 8.13 12.52
N PRO A 106 8.20 9.11 13.19
CA PRO A 106 9.64 9.30 13.12
C PRO A 106 10.33 8.34 14.08
N ILE A 107 11.44 7.73 13.67
CA ILE A 107 12.28 6.89 14.54
C ILE A 107 13.26 7.82 15.28
N THR A 108 12.83 8.35 16.42
CA THR A 108 13.66 9.19 17.31
C THR A 108 13.65 8.65 18.74
N PRO A 109 14.72 8.82 19.54
CA PRO A 109 14.80 8.25 20.89
C PRO A 109 13.71 8.70 21.88
N ASP A 110 13.07 9.84 21.62
CA ASP A 110 12.05 10.49 22.43
C ASP A 110 10.61 10.18 21.98
N ASN A 111 10.42 9.52 20.82
CA ASN A 111 9.08 9.19 20.33
C ASN A 111 8.43 8.09 21.19
N PRO A 112 7.32 8.38 21.91
CA PRO A 112 6.70 7.44 22.83
C PRO A 112 5.99 6.27 22.13
N LEU A 113 5.82 6.33 20.81
CA LEU A 113 5.23 5.25 20.00
C LEU A 113 6.23 4.13 19.69
N LEU A 114 7.51 4.29 20.06
CA LEU A 114 8.56 3.33 19.78
C LEU A 114 8.88 2.48 21.00
N VAL A 115 9.20 1.21 20.73
CA VAL A 115 9.75 0.30 21.73
C VAL A 115 11.22 0.11 21.43
N TRP A 116 12.05 0.34 22.45
CA TRP A 116 13.50 0.20 22.38
C TRP A 116 13.97 -0.97 23.24
N ASN A 117 15.10 -1.57 22.88
CA ASN A 117 15.77 -2.51 23.77
C ASN A 117 16.29 -1.79 25.04
N SER A 118 16.73 -2.55 26.04
CA SER A 118 17.17 -2.00 27.33
C SER A 118 18.28 -0.96 27.23
N THR A 119 19.15 -1.06 26.21
CA THR A 119 20.27 -0.15 25.97
C THR A 119 19.91 1.03 25.04
N LYS A 120 18.67 1.12 24.53
CA LYS A 120 18.23 2.12 23.54
C LYS A 120 19.08 2.18 22.27
N THR A 121 19.62 1.05 21.85
CA THR A 121 20.43 0.93 20.62
C THR A 121 19.66 0.29 19.47
N HIS A 122 18.58 -0.44 19.76
CA HIS A 122 17.75 -1.11 18.77
C HIS A 122 16.29 -0.76 18.99
N VAL A 123 15.60 -0.45 17.89
CA VAL A 123 14.16 -0.22 17.85
C VAL A 123 13.45 -1.51 17.47
N LEU A 124 12.26 -1.73 18.01
CA LEU A 124 11.41 -2.86 17.69
C LEU A 124 10.60 -2.58 16.42
N VAL A 125 10.90 -3.33 15.37
CA VAL A 125 10.15 -3.32 14.11
C VAL A 125 9.47 -4.66 13.89
N VAL A 126 8.54 -4.72 12.94
CA VAL A 126 7.79 -5.93 12.65
C VAL A 126 7.57 -6.10 11.15
N THR A 127 7.61 -7.35 10.69
CA THR A 127 7.11 -7.76 9.38
C THR A 127 6.02 -8.82 9.56
N TRP A 128 5.03 -8.84 8.68
CA TRP A 128 4.04 -9.92 8.62
C TRP A 128 4.41 -10.90 7.51
N LYS A 129 4.51 -12.20 7.81
CA LYS A 129 4.93 -13.28 6.90
C LYS A 129 4.13 -14.56 7.17
N SER A 130 4.24 -15.54 6.28
CA SER A 130 3.81 -16.90 6.57
C SER A 130 4.83 -17.62 7.46
N GLN A 131 4.37 -18.61 8.23
CA GLN A 131 5.21 -19.50 9.03
C GLN A 131 6.35 -20.11 8.21
N SER A 132 6.05 -20.55 6.97
CA SER A 132 7.04 -21.14 6.07
C SER A 132 8.15 -20.13 5.70
N VAL A 133 7.79 -18.89 5.41
CA VAL A 133 8.76 -17.83 5.10
C VAL A 133 9.60 -17.48 6.33
N TYR A 134 8.97 -17.40 7.51
CA TYR A 134 9.69 -17.16 8.76
C TYR A 134 10.73 -18.25 9.04
N GLU A 135 10.32 -19.53 9.04
CA GLU A 135 11.20 -20.66 9.36
C GLU A 135 12.33 -20.83 8.35
N ARG A 136 12.09 -20.51 7.07
CA ARG A 136 13.08 -20.69 6.00
C ARG A 136 14.06 -19.53 5.87
N TYR A 137 13.60 -18.29 6.06
CA TYR A 137 14.37 -17.11 5.65
C TYR A 137 14.68 -16.14 6.79
N LEU A 138 13.86 -16.07 7.85
CA LEU A 138 14.08 -15.11 8.93
C LEU A 138 14.73 -15.76 10.15
N LYS A 139 14.18 -16.88 10.63
CA LYS A 139 14.65 -17.60 11.81
C LYS A 139 16.10 -18.12 11.73
N PRO A 140 16.58 -18.69 10.60
CA PRO A 140 17.94 -19.23 10.55
C PRO A 140 19.01 -18.16 10.28
N ASN A 141 18.60 -16.91 10.00
CA ASN A 141 19.49 -15.82 9.62
C ASN A 141 19.49 -14.71 10.67
N THR A 142 20.56 -13.94 10.69
CA THR A 142 20.72 -12.75 11.55
C THR A 142 20.97 -11.48 10.73
N GLN A 143 20.86 -11.57 9.41
CA GLN A 143 21.09 -10.49 8.46
C GLN A 143 20.06 -10.54 7.33
N SER A 144 19.66 -9.36 6.85
CA SER A 144 18.86 -9.21 5.64
C SER A 144 19.67 -9.59 4.40
N SER A 145 18.97 -9.84 3.27
CA SER A 145 19.67 -10.10 2.01
C SER A 145 20.53 -8.90 1.61
N LYS A 146 21.72 -9.17 1.07
CA LYS A 146 22.56 -8.13 0.44
C LYS A 146 22.03 -7.71 -0.94
N ARG A 147 21.04 -8.42 -1.47
CA ARG A 147 20.47 -8.13 -2.78
C ARG A 147 19.34 -7.11 -2.64
N GLU A 148 19.46 -6.02 -3.38
CA GLU A 148 18.44 -4.95 -3.45
C GLU A 148 17.10 -5.43 -4.05
N ASP A 149 17.06 -6.62 -4.65
CA ASP A 149 15.83 -7.22 -5.15
C ASP A 149 15.08 -8.10 -4.13
N GLN A 150 15.67 -8.32 -2.95
CA GLN A 150 15.18 -9.16 -1.85
C GLN A 150 15.13 -8.39 -0.51
N LEU A 151 14.34 -7.32 -0.51
CA LEU A 151 14.25 -6.38 0.61
C LEU A 151 13.40 -6.92 1.76
N LEU A 152 13.79 -6.58 3.00
CA LEU A 152 13.01 -6.85 4.20
C LEU A 152 12.28 -5.59 4.64
N TRP A 153 11.00 -5.51 4.26
CA TRP A 153 10.07 -4.44 4.59
C TRP A 153 9.53 -4.62 6.01
N VAL A 154 9.45 -3.52 6.75
CA VAL A 154 9.00 -3.50 8.14
C VAL A 154 8.21 -2.23 8.45
N THR A 155 7.42 -2.29 9.51
CA THR A 155 6.87 -1.11 10.19
C THR A 155 7.28 -1.14 11.66
N VAL A 156 7.01 -0.07 12.41
CA VAL A 156 7.22 -0.10 13.87
C VAL A 156 6.17 -0.99 14.53
N ALA A 157 6.61 -1.89 15.42
CA ALA A 157 5.73 -2.92 15.97
C ALA A 157 4.44 -2.36 16.63
N PRO A 158 4.51 -1.31 17.48
CA PRO A 158 3.32 -0.80 18.15
C PRO A 158 2.24 -0.26 17.21
N GLN A 159 2.60 0.23 16.01
CA GLN A 159 1.63 0.85 15.10
C GLN A 159 0.63 -0.17 14.55
N VAL A 160 1.13 -1.28 13.98
CA VAL A 160 0.26 -2.30 13.40
C VAL A 160 -0.47 -3.10 14.49
N GLN A 161 0.16 -3.30 15.65
CA GLN A 161 -0.50 -3.93 16.79
C GLN A 161 -1.70 -3.09 17.28
N ALA A 162 -1.49 -1.79 17.52
CA ALA A 162 -2.56 -0.89 17.95
C ALA A 162 -3.67 -0.78 16.89
N PHE A 163 -3.31 -0.84 15.60
CA PHE A 163 -4.28 -0.85 14.52
C PHE A 163 -5.18 -2.09 14.57
N CYS A 164 -4.64 -3.30 14.65
CA CYS A 164 -5.49 -4.49 14.65
C CYS A 164 -6.26 -4.68 15.97
N GLN A 165 -5.70 -4.28 17.10
CA GLN A 165 -6.42 -4.21 18.38
C GLN A 165 -7.65 -3.32 18.30
N ARG A 166 -7.47 -2.12 17.74
CA ARG A 166 -8.57 -1.18 17.54
C ARG A 166 -9.62 -1.74 16.59
N TYR A 167 -9.20 -2.41 15.51
CA TYR A 167 -10.12 -3.04 14.58
C TYR A 167 -10.98 -4.10 15.28
N LEU A 168 -10.38 -5.02 16.05
CA LEU A 168 -11.14 -6.04 16.79
C LEU A 168 -12.06 -5.44 17.86
N GLN A 169 -11.65 -4.37 18.53
CA GLN A 169 -12.50 -3.64 19.47
C GLN A 169 -13.70 -2.99 18.80
N GLN A 170 -13.52 -2.41 17.61
CA GLN A 170 -14.59 -1.75 16.83
C GLN A 170 -15.50 -2.77 16.11
N HIS A 171 -14.98 -3.97 15.85
CA HIS A 171 -15.67 -5.03 15.12
C HIS A 171 -15.65 -6.34 15.94
N PRO A 172 -16.41 -6.44 17.04
CA PRO A 172 -16.36 -7.60 17.93
C PRO A 172 -16.86 -8.91 17.31
N GLN A 173 -17.48 -8.84 16.12
CA GLN A 173 -17.93 -9.99 15.34
C GLN A 173 -17.01 -10.30 14.15
N ALA A 174 -15.88 -9.59 14.03
CA ALA A 174 -14.91 -9.84 12.96
C ALA A 174 -14.33 -11.24 13.10
N THR A 175 -14.31 -11.96 11.99
CA THR A 175 -13.63 -13.25 11.88
C THR A 175 -12.13 -13.05 11.69
N GLU A 176 -11.34 -14.13 11.84
CA GLU A 176 -9.92 -14.10 11.49
C GLU A 176 -9.68 -13.72 10.01
N ALA A 177 -10.59 -14.12 9.12
CA ALA A 177 -10.52 -13.76 7.71
C ALA A 177 -10.74 -12.26 7.49
N ASP A 178 -11.66 -11.65 8.24
CA ASP A 178 -11.91 -10.19 8.19
C ASP A 178 -10.69 -9.41 8.68
N LEU A 179 -10.11 -9.81 9.81
CA LEU A 179 -8.89 -9.22 10.34
C LEU A 179 -7.72 -9.37 9.36
N THR A 180 -7.54 -10.56 8.80
CA THR A 180 -6.47 -10.87 7.84
C THR A 180 -6.61 -10.00 6.59
N LEU A 181 -7.82 -9.89 6.04
CA LEU A 181 -8.08 -9.03 4.91
C LEU A 181 -7.80 -7.56 5.25
N ARG A 182 -8.26 -7.09 6.41
CA ARG A 182 -8.05 -5.70 6.83
C ARG A 182 -6.59 -5.36 7.04
N LEU A 183 -5.79 -6.28 7.59
CA LEU A 183 -4.34 -6.13 7.71
C LEU A 183 -3.66 -6.10 6.34
N LYS A 184 -4.07 -6.96 5.40
CA LYS A 184 -3.55 -6.92 4.02
C LYS A 184 -3.86 -5.58 3.36
N GLN A 185 -5.05 -5.05 3.57
CA GLN A 185 -5.45 -3.72 3.12
C GLN A 185 -4.55 -2.64 3.70
N TYR A 186 -4.48 -2.54 5.03
CA TYR A 186 -3.73 -1.51 5.74
C TYR A 186 -2.24 -1.49 5.40
N LEU A 187 -1.64 -2.67 5.18
CA LEU A 187 -0.22 -2.83 4.85
C LEU A 187 0.08 -2.83 3.35
N GLY A 188 -0.90 -2.57 2.48
CA GLY A 188 -0.67 -2.53 1.02
C GLY A 188 -0.30 -3.90 0.42
N LEU A 189 -0.77 -5.00 1.01
CA LEU A 189 -0.39 -6.36 0.64
C LEU A 189 -1.40 -7.00 -0.32
N ASN A 190 -0.89 -7.90 -1.16
CA ASN A 190 -1.70 -8.64 -2.12
C ASN A 190 -2.75 -9.51 -1.40
N PRO A 191 -4.04 -9.45 -1.80
CA PRO A 191 -5.10 -10.20 -1.14
C PRO A 191 -4.90 -11.72 -1.20
N SER A 192 -4.20 -12.25 -2.22
CA SER A 192 -3.97 -13.67 -2.42
C SER A 192 -2.69 -14.22 -1.79
N TRP A 193 -1.87 -13.40 -1.12
CA TRP A 193 -0.68 -13.90 -0.42
C TRP A 193 -1.04 -14.35 1.00
N GLU A 194 -0.34 -15.37 1.49
CA GLU A 194 -0.58 -15.96 2.79
C GLU A 194 0.31 -15.36 3.88
N TYR A 195 -0.31 -14.97 4.99
CA TYR A 195 0.35 -14.38 6.14
C TYR A 195 -0.34 -14.81 7.43
N ASP A 196 0.45 -15.29 8.40
CA ASP A 196 -0.07 -15.82 9.65
C ASP A 196 0.83 -15.53 10.86
N ARG A 197 1.98 -14.88 10.66
CA ARG A 197 2.96 -14.56 11.72
C ARG A 197 3.47 -13.14 11.62
N PHE A 198 3.29 -12.38 12.70
CA PHE A 198 4.04 -11.15 12.92
C PHE A 198 5.39 -11.50 13.53
N VAL A 199 6.46 -11.14 12.83
CA VAL A 199 7.84 -11.38 13.25
C VAL A 199 8.43 -10.06 13.72
N GLU A 200 8.62 -9.94 15.02
CA GLU A 200 9.22 -8.76 15.65
C GLU A 200 10.74 -8.89 15.67
N LEU A 201 11.42 -7.83 15.24
CA LEU A 201 12.86 -7.76 15.06
C LEU A 201 13.43 -6.57 15.84
N TRP A 202 14.52 -6.80 16.56
CA TRP A 202 15.38 -5.73 17.07
C TRP A 202 16.35 -5.32 15.97
N VAL A 203 16.32 -4.05 15.58
CA VAL A 203 17.14 -3.51 14.50
C VAL A 203 17.75 -2.18 14.93
N SER A 204 19.01 -1.95 14.56
CA SER A 204 19.65 -0.64 14.73
C SER A 204 18.91 0.39 13.87
N PRO A 205 18.53 1.58 14.39
CA PRO A 205 17.93 2.63 13.56
C PRO A 205 18.80 3.01 12.36
N HIS A 206 20.13 2.95 12.50
CA HIS A 206 21.08 3.22 11.41
C HIS A 206 21.06 2.16 10.29
N ASP A 207 20.43 1.02 10.53
CA ASP A 207 20.23 -0.06 9.56
C ASP A 207 18.80 -0.06 8.98
N LEU A 208 18.05 1.03 9.17
CA LEU A 208 16.73 1.27 8.59
C LEU A 208 16.77 2.49 7.67
N PHE A 209 15.95 2.47 6.63
CA PHE A 209 15.68 3.66 5.83
C PHE A 209 14.20 3.73 5.44
N ARG A 210 13.71 4.94 5.20
CA ARG A 210 12.36 5.17 4.66
C ARG A 210 12.41 5.01 3.12
N PRO A 211 11.54 4.18 2.50
CA PRO A 211 11.57 3.98 1.06
C PRO A 211 10.84 5.10 0.32
N CYS A 212 11.39 6.31 0.40
CA CYS A 212 10.86 7.52 -0.22
C CYS A 212 12.03 8.43 -0.67
N VAL A 213 11.80 9.52 -1.40
CA VAL A 213 12.90 10.33 -1.96
C VAL A 213 13.85 10.91 -0.90
N ASN A 214 13.39 11.07 0.35
CA ASN A 214 14.23 11.33 1.53
C ASN A 214 14.24 10.11 2.47
N PRO A 215 15.32 9.31 2.52
CA PRO A 215 15.36 8.08 3.29
C PRO A 215 15.47 8.27 4.81
N ASP A 216 15.51 9.51 5.30
CA ASP A 216 15.63 9.82 6.73
C ASP A 216 14.42 9.33 7.54
N ILE A 217 14.70 8.39 8.44
CA ILE A 217 13.70 7.77 9.32
C ILE A 217 13.17 8.70 10.41
N THR A 218 13.84 9.83 10.66
CA THR A 218 13.44 10.80 11.70
C THR A 218 12.39 11.79 11.19
N GLN A 219 12.09 11.78 9.89
CA GLN A 219 11.11 12.68 9.29
C GLN A 219 9.68 12.18 9.46
N ARG A 220 8.75 13.15 9.56
CA ARG A 220 7.30 12.95 9.68
C ARG A 220 6.54 13.03 8.35
N TYR A 221 7.23 13.43 7.29
CA TYR A 221 6.72 13.53 5.93
C TYR A 221 7.85 13.16 4.97
N CYS A 222 7.53 12.93 3.71
CA CYS A 222 8.53 12.79 2.67
C CYS A 222 8.24 13.80 1.54
N PRO A 223 9.24 14.58 1.09
CA PRO A 223 9.02 15.49 -0.03
C PRO A 223 8.67 14.71 -1.30
N LEU A 224 8.00 15.37 -2.25
CA LEU A 224 7.60 14.73 -3.51
C LEU A 224 8.74 14.53 -4.51
N ASN A 225 9.82 15.30 -4.36
CA ASN A 225 10.94 15.32 -5.28
C ASN A 225 12.26 15.20 -4.52
N PHE A 226 13.26 14.60 -5.17
CA PHE A 226 14.63 14.70 -4.69
C PHE A 226 15.05 16.17 -4.60
N VAL A 227 15.60 16.56 -3.45
CA VAL A 227 16.13 17.90 -3.23
C VAL A 227 17.63 17.79 -2.99
N GLY A 228 18.41 18.58 -3.74
CA GLY A 228 19.86 18.63 -3.59
C GLY A 228 20.59 17.38 -4.11
N VAL A 229 21.59 16.93 -3.37
CA VAL A 229 22.40 15.76 -3.73
C VAL A 229 21.62 14.48 -3.41
N PRO A 230 21.55 13.50 -4.32
CA PRO A 230 20.89 12.23 -4.05
C PRO A 230 21.39 11.62 -2.73
N PRO A 231 20.47 11.21 -1.84
CA PRO A 231 20.85 10.71 -0.54
C PRO A 231 21.61 9.39 -0.68
N LYS A 232 22.52 9.11 0.25
CA LYS A 232 23.16 7.81 0.38
C LYS A 232 22.52 7.07 1.53
N VAL A 233 22.25 5.79 1.34
CA VAL A 233 21.77 4.91 2.41
C VAL A 233 22.93 4.01 2.82
N THR A 234 23.45 4.22 4.02
CA THR A 234 24.53 3.43 4.61
C THR A 234 24.00 2.75 5.86
N GLY A 235 24.31 1.45 6.02
CA GLY A 235 24.02 0.73 7.26
C GLY A 235 25.13 0.91 8.30
N HIS A 236 24.79 0.67 9.57
CA HIS A 236 25.78 0.46 10.62
C HIS A 236 26.49 -0.90 10.46
N THR A 237 25.80 -1.89 9.89
CA THR A 237 26.36 -3.21 9.63
C THR A 237 27.44 -3.13 8.52
N PRO A 238 28.66 -3.68 8.72
CA PRO A 238 29.73 -3.61 7.72
C PRO A 238 29.33 -4.19 6.35
N GLY A 239 29.45 -3.36 5.31
CA GLY A 239 29.07 -3.72 3.94
C GLY A 239 27.57 -3.65 3.65
N ALA A 240 26.75 -3.22 4.61
CA ALA A 240 25.34 -2.91 4.37
C ALA A 240 25.18 -1.51 3.79
N GLY A 241 24.37 -1.37 2.75
CA GLY A 241 24.13 -0.08 2.12
C GLY A 241 23.48 -0.19 0.75
N ILE A 242 23.15 0.98 0.21
CA ILE A 242 22.70 1.18 -1.17
C ILE A 242 23.60 2.30 -1.72
N GLN A 243 24.41 1.96 -2.73
CA GLN A 243 25.41 2.88 -3.26
C GLN A 243 24.79 4.00 -4.08
N ASP A 244 23.80 3.66 -4.91
CA ASP A 244 23.05 4.59 -5.76
C ASP A 244 21.57 4.53 -5.40
N TYR A 245 21.18 5.34 -4.41
CA TYR A 245 19.81 5.35 -3.93
C TYR A 245 18.82 5.84 -4.98
N GLN A 246 19.23 6.74 -5.88
CA GLN A 246 18.34 7.26 -6.91
C GLN A 246 17.99 6.15 -7.92
N SER A 247 18.98 5.40 -8.37
CA SER A 247 18.77 4.23 -9.23
C SER A 247 17.99 3.13 -8.53
N PHE A 248 18.27 2.87 -7.25
CA PHE A 248 17.50 1.96 -6.41
C PHE A 248 16.02 2.37 -6.33
N TYR A 249 15.74 3.65 -6.03
CA TYR A 249 14.39 4.20 -5.93
C TYR A 249 13.62 4.06 -7.26
N GLN A 250 14.25 4.39 -8.38
CA GLN A 250 13.65 4.21 -9.70
C GLN A 250 13.36 2.73 -9.98
N THR A 251 14.31 1.84 -9.67
CA THR A 251 14.12 0.38 -9.83
C THR A 251 12.97 -0.13 -8.96
N LEU A 252 12.86 0.39 -7.74
CA LEU A 252 11.79 0.06 -6.80
C LEU A 252 10.42 0.51 -7.33
N TYR A 253 10.34 1.70 -7.93
CA TYR A 253 9.15 2.19 -8.64
C TYR A 253 8.75 1.23 -9.77
N PHE A 254 9.68 0.90 -10.67
CA PHE A 254 9.41 0.01 -11.80
C PHE A 254 8.94 -1.38 -11.33
N ARG A 255 9.57 -1.96 -10.30
CA ARG A 255 9.17 -3.27 -9.80
C ARG A 255 7.82 -3.22 -9.09
N SER A 256 7.55 -2.20 -8.29
CA SER A 256 6.32 -2.12 -7.51
C SER A 256 5.11 -1.85 -8.41
N ILE A 257 5.21 -0.79 -9.24
CA ILE A 257 4.09 -0.27 -10.02
C ILE A 257 4.04 -0.89 -11.41
N ARG A 258 5.13 -0.85 -12.18
CA ARG A 258 5.10 -1.30 -13.58
C ARG A 258 4.97 -2.82 -13.72
N ALA A 259 5.51 -3.59 -12.79
CA ALA A 259 5.30 -5.04 -12.73
C ALA A 259 4.04 -5.44 -11.94
N ALA A 260 3.22 -4.47 -11.52
CA ALA A 260 1.97 -4.66 -10.78
C ALA A 260 2.11 -5.55 -9.54
N LEU A 261 3.19 -5.35 -8.77
CA LEU A 261 3.47 -6.16 -7.58
C LEU A 261 2.81 -5.60 -6.32
N GLN A 262 2.91 -4.29 -6.09
CA GLN A 262 2.41 -3.64 -4.88
C GLN A 262 2.11 -2.14 -5.07
N PRO A 263 1.10 -1.59 -4.38
CA PRO A 263 0.78 -0.17 -4.38
C PRO A 263 1.79 0.61 -3.53
N TRP A 264 3.03 0.70 -4.02
CA TRP A 264 4.09 1.44 -3.33
C TRP A 264 3.97 2.93 -3.61
N THR A 265 3.83 3.71 -2.55
CA THR A 265 3.54 5.16 -2.61
C THR A 265 4.77 6.01 -2.91
N GLY A 266 5.96 5.54 -2.54
CA GLY A 266 7.16 6.39 -2.54
C GLY A 266 7.10 7.55 -1.53
N LEU A 267 6.16 7.53 -0.57
CA LEU A 267 5.94 8.57 0.44
C LEU A 267 6.27 8.12 1.87
N GLY A 268 6.72 6.86 2.03
CA GLY A 268 7.14 6.32 3.32
C GLY A 268 6.01 5.81 4.21
N TYR A 269 4.84 5.55 3.63
CA TYR A 269 3.74 4.81 4.23
C TYR A 269 3.20 3.73 3.28
N THR A 270 2.59 2.67 3.84
CA THR A 270 1.93 1.62 3.05
C THR A 270 0.58 2.10 2.52
N TYR A 271 0.24 1.79 1.27
CA TYR A 271 -1.05 2.20 0.71
C TYR A 271 -2.21 1.33 1.27
N ASP A 272 -3.16 1.95 1.97
CA ASP A 272 -4.36 1.31 2.50
C ASP A 272 -5.49 1.23 1.46
N TRP A 273 -5.53 0.13 0.73
CA TRP A 273 -6.52 -0.11 -0.33
C TRP A 273 -7.90 -0.56 0.19
N GLY A 274 -8.07 -0.68 1.51
CA GLY A 274 -9.36 -1.04 2.14
C GLY A 274 -10.10 0.12 2.77
N SER A 275 -9.45 1.28 2.88
CA SER A 275 -10.02 2.46 3.52
C SER A 275 -10.71 3.36 2.50
N PRO A 276 -12.00 3.71 2.70
CA PRO A 276 -12.72 4.62 1.82
C PRO A 276 -12.46 6.10 2.12
N ILE A 277 -11.72 6.40 3.20
CA ILE A 277 -11.51 7.78 3.69
C ILE A 277 -10.08 8.26 3.39
N SER A 278 -9.10 7.38 3.55
CA SER A 278 -7.69 7.72 3.41
C SER A 278 -6.89 6.48 3.05
N HIS A 279 -6.05 6.58 2.03
CA HIS A 279 -5.15 5.51 1.59
C HIS A 279 -3.86 5.42 2.43
N VAL A 280 -3.79 6.14 3.55
CA VAL A 280 -2.60 6.19 4.40
C VAL A 280 -2.63 5.03 5.39
N GLY A 281 -1.74 4.06 5.18
CA GLY A 281 -1.51 2.94 6.07
C GLY A 281 -0.41 3.17 7.11
N ALA A 282 0.37 2.13 7.38
CA ALA A 282 1.45 2.17 8.36
C ALA A 282 2.65 2.98 7.86
N SER A 283 3.42 3.58 8.77
CA SER A 283 4.74 4.11 8.40
C SER A 283 5.65 2.95 8.00
N GLU A 284 6.26 3.09 6.82
CA GLU A 284 6.99 2.01 6.17
C GLU A 284 8.48 2.26 6.20
N PHE A 285 9.24 1.19 6.44
CA PHE A 285 10.69 1.18 6.46
C PHE A 285 11.21 -0.10 5.79
N ILE A 286 12.47 -0.06 5.38
CA ILE A 286 13.19 -1.22 4.87
C ILE A 286 14.49 -1.34 5.64
N LEU A 287 14.86 -2.58 5.99
CA LEU A 287 16.21 -2.84 6.46
C LEU A 287 17.20 -2.61 5.33
N VAL A 288 18.25 -1.85 5.59
CA VAL A 288 19.35 -1.65 4.64
C VAL A 288 19.85 -3.04 4.16
N PRO A 289 20.07 -3.27 2.85
CA PRO A 289 20.55 -4.56 2.36
C PRO A 289 21.82 -5.01 3.10
N GLY A 290 21.80 -6.20 3.68
CA GLY A 290 22.89 -6.75 4.49
C GLY A 290 22.89 -6.34 5.97
N ALA A 291 21.92 -5.52 6.42
CA ALA A 291 21.75 -5.15 7.82
C ALA A 291 21.55 -6.35 8.74
N THR A 292 22.11 -6.27 9.95
CA THR A 292 21.84 -7.24 11.02
C THR A 292 20.48 -6.99 11.68
N TYR A 293 19.88 -8.07 12.17
CA TYR A 293 18.70 -8.02 13.02
C TYR A 293 18.75 -9.16 14.04
N ALA A 294 18.00 -9.02 15.14
CA ALA A 294 17.73 -10.12 16.05
C ALA A 294 16.22 -10.37 16.13
N VAL A 295 15.80 -11.62 15.94
CA VAL A 295 14.40 -12.01 16.12
C VAL A 295 14.06 -11.92 17.61
N LYS A 296 13.08 -11.09 17.97
CA LYS A 296 12.52 -11.06 19.32
C LYS A 296 11.54 -12.22 19.49
N GLN A 297 10.57 -12.31 18.58
CA GLN A 297 9.54 -13.35 18.57
C GLN A 297 8.82 -13.40 17.22
N ALA A 298 8.15 -14.52 16.95
CA ALA A 298 7.20 -14.67 15.86
C ALA A 298 5.86 -15.13 16.44
N THR A 299 4.83 -14.30 16.29
CA THR A 299 3.54 -14.46 16.97
C THR A 299 2.43 -14.70 15.95
N PRO A 300 1.54 -15.69 16.16
CA PRO A 300 0.33 -15.86 15.36
C PRO A 300 -0.48 -14.57 15.26
N THR A 301 -1.03 -14.26 14.07
CA THR A 301 -1.77 -13.02 13.79
C THR A 301 -2.81 -12.69 14.88
N LEU A 302 -3.69 -13.63 15.23
CA LEU A 302 -4.72 -13.42 16.25
C LEU A 302 -4.15 -13.14 17.65
N GLN A 303 -3.05 -13.80 18.01
CA GLN A 303 -2.42 -13.59 19.31
C GLN A 303 -1.70 -12.24 19.38
N TYR A 304 -1.24 -11.73 18.23
CA TYR A 304 -0.57 -10.44 18.16
C TYR A 304 -1.53 -9.25 18.31
N CYS A 305 -2.79 -9.42 17.91
CA CYS A 305 -3.73 -8.32 17.65
C CYS A 305 -4.64 -7.86 18.80
#